data_AF-A0A0S2SMC7-F1
#
_entry.id   AF-A0A0S2SMC7-F1
#
_cell.length_a   1.000
_cell.length_b   1.000
_cell.length_c   1.000
_cell.angle_alpha   90.00
_cell.angle_beta   90.00
_cell.angle_gamma   90.00
#
_symmetry.space_group_name_H-M   'P 1'
#
loop_
_entity.id
_entity.type
_entity.pdbx_description
1 polymer ?
#
loop_
_entity_poly.entity_id
_entity_poly.type
_entity_poly.pdbx_seq_one_letter_code
_entity_poly.pdbx_strand_id
1 'polypeptide(L)'
;MNRDLTPPQALQRLARMIANPVWSQGNRTLTGTLQGRRLKGRDFATGPCIAMTLTWPPEQARQACLLLAATPEACDDALYMEEGVLWLLRRYPAILTEVELALLLKQQLAMAALLVPAARTSPPPRPFIGRFA
;
A
#
# COMPACT_ATOMS: atom_id res chain seq x y z
N MET A 1 22.40 8.49 -15.56
CA MET A 1 21.62 9.72 -15.82
C MET A 1 20.20 9.42 -15.37
N ASN A 2 19.68 10.11 -14.36
CA ASN A 2 18.39 9.81 -13.75
C ASN A 2 17.31 10.54 -14.55
N ARG A 3 16.46 9.82 -15.30
CA ARG A 3 15.47 10.40 -16.20
C ARG A 3 14.20 10.74 -15.42
N ASP A 4 13.69 11.96 -15.62
CA ASP A 4 12.40 12.38 -15.11
C ASP A 4 11.28 11.61 -15.81
N LEU A 5 10.31 11.14 -15.02
CA LEU A 5 9.15 10.40 -15.44
C LEU A 5 7.90 11.24 -15.18
N THR A 6 7.08 11.38 -16.21
CA THR A 6 5.68 11.80 -16.07
C THR A 6 4.84 10.66 -15.46
N PRO A 7 3.61 10.91 -14.97
CA PRO A 7 2.80 9.87 -14.35
C PRO A 7 2.55 8.63 -15.24
N PRO A 8 2.24 8.77 -16.55
CA PRO A 8 2.15 7.62 -17.45
C PRO A 8 3.47 6.87 -17.60
N GLN A 9 4.61 7.59 -17.67
CA GLN A 9 5.93 6.96 -17.77
C GLN A 9 6.32 6.23 -16.48
N ALA A 10 5.93 6.76 -15.32
CA ALA A 10 6.11 6.09 -14.03
C ALA A 10 5.31 4.78 -13.96
N LEU A 11 4.06 4.75 -14.42
CA LEU A 11 3.30 3.49 -14.51
C LEU A 11 3.90 2.52 -15.53
N GLN A 12 4.39 3.00 -16.67
CA GLN A 12 5.10 2.15 -17.64
C GLN A 12 6.36 1.53 -17.03
N ARG A 13 7.09 2.29 -16.22
CA ARG A 13 8.24 1.79 -15.49
C ARG A 13 7.82 0.75 -14.43
N LEU A 14 6.76 1.03 -13.68
CA LEU A 14 6.18 0.12 -12.70
C LEU A 14 5.74 -1.21 -13.33
N ALA A 15 5.14 -1.19 -14.51
CA ALA A 15 4.73 -2.40 -15.23
C ALA A 15 5.90 -3.35 -15.53
N ARG A 16 7.13 -2.84 -15.62
CA ARG A 16 8.35 -3.65 -15.80
C ARG A 16 8.89 -4.24 -14.50
N MET A 17 8.40 -3.76 -13.35
CA MET A 17 8.85 -4.16 -12.01
C MET A 17 7.90 -5.16 -11.34
N ILE A 18 6.67 -5.27 -11.82
CA ILE A 18 5.63 -6.14 -11.25
C ILE A 18 5.45 -7.41 -12.09
N ALA A 19 5.04 -8.49 -11.43
CA ALA A 19 4.61 -9.72 -12.08
C ALA A 19 3.18 -9.57 -12.62
N ASN A 20 2.91 -10.21 -13.76
CA ASN A 20 1.60 -10.25 -14.42
C ASN A 20 0.95 -8.86 -14.60
N PRO A 21 1.64 -7.89 -15.23
CA PRO A 21 1.09 -6.56 -15.45
C PRO A 21 -0.12 -6.61 -16.40
N VAL A 22 -1.24 -6.02 -15.99
CA VAL A 22 -2.45 -5.88 -16.81
C VAL A 22 -2.84 -4.41 -16.89
N TRP A 23 -2.97 -3.91 -18.11
CA TRP A 23 -3.41 -2.54 -18.37
C TRP A 23 -4.91 -2.48 -18.67
N SER A 24 -5.56 -1.41 -18.22
CA SER A 24 -6.97 -1.16 -18.49
C SER A 24 -7.26 0.35 -18.60
N GLN A 25 -8.50 0.69 -18.97
CA GLN A 25 -9.00 2.08 -19.07
C GLN A 25 -8.12 2.97 -19.97
N GLY A 26 -7.76 2.47 -21.15
CA GLY A 26 -6.90 3.20 -22.09
C GLY A 26 -5.47 3.39 -21.59
N ASN A 27 -4.89 2.37 -20.94
CA ASN A 27 -3.54 2.37 -20.37
C ASN A 27 -3.31 3.38 -19.24
N ARG A 28 -4.39 3.76 -18.54
CA ARG A 28 -4.34 4.69 -17.40
C ARG A 28 -4.33 3.99 -16.05
N THR A 29 -4.73 2.71 -16.04
CA THR A 29 -4.78 1.86 -14.87
C THR A 29 -3.96 0.60 -15.12
N LEU A 30 -3.12 0.25 -14.16
CA LEU A 30 -2.23 -0.91 -14.16
C LEU A 30 -2.55 -1.78 -12.96
N THR A 31 -2.63 -3.09 -13.13
CA THR A 31 -2.68 -4.05 -12.03
C THR A 31 -1.57 -5.09 -12.18
N GLY A 32 -1.26 -5.80 -11.09
CA GLY A 32 -0.31 -6.91 -11.10
C GLY A 32 0.08 -7.29 -9.68
N THR A 33 1.23 -7.94 -9.53
CA THR A 33 1.73 -8.41 -8.24
C THR A 33 3.17 -7.96 -8.01
N LEU A 34 3.47 -7.45 -6.82
CA LEU A 34 4.83 -7.08 -6.42
C LEU A 34 5.14 -7.73 -5.07
N GLN A 35 6.19 -8.56 -5.02
CA GLN A 35 6.62 -9.28 -3.81
C GLN A 35 5.46 -10.00 -3.09
N GLY A 36 4.61 -10.69 -3.85
CA GLY A 36 3.47 -11.45 -3.33
C GLY A 36 2.24 -10.60 -2.96
N ARG A 37 2.28 -9.27 -3.12
CA ARG A 37 1.13 -8.38 -2.87
C ARG A 37 0.49 -7.94 -4.17
N ARG A 38 -0.84 -7.93 -4.21
CA ARG A 38 -1.56 -7.36 -5.36
C ARG A 38 -1.33 -5.85 -5.36
N LEU A 39 -1.16 -5.29 -6.55
CA LEU A 39 -0.88 -3.88 -6.78
C LEU A 39 -1.88 -3.31 -7.78
N LYS A 40 -2.31 -2.07 -7.54
CA LYS A 40 -3.07 -1.23 -8.48
C LYS A 40 -2.34 0.10 -8.64
N GLY A 41 -2.05 0.50 -9.86
CA GLY A 41 -1.51 1.79 -10.22
C GLY A 41 -2.51 2.54 -11.08
N ARG A 42 -2.66 3.85 -10.87
CA ARG A 42 -3.50 4.70 -11.71
C ARG A 42 -2.85 6.05 -11.94
N ASP A 43 -2.93 6.56 -13.16
CA ASP A 43 -2.43 7.89 -13.47
C ASP A 43 -3.42 8.97 -13.04
N PHE A 44 -2.89 10.07 -12.51
CA PHE A 44 -3.63 11.31 -12.30
C PHE A 44 -2.75 12.46 -12.74
N ALA A 45 -3.37 13.60 -13.07
CA ALA A 45 -2.66 14.82 -13.44
C ALA A 45 -1.68 15.30 -12.35
N THR A 46 -2.00 15.01 -11.09
CA THR A 46 -1.20 15.39 -9.92
C THR A 46 -0.16 14.35 -9.51
N GLY A 47 -0.02 13.26 -10.25
CA GLY A 47 0.92 12.16 -9.96
C GLY A 47 0.27 10.78 -9.96
N PRO A 48 1.06 9.71 -10.13
CA PRO A 48 0.53 8.36 -10.10
C PRO A 48 0.11 8.00 -8.68
N CYS A 49 -0.97 7.24 -8.57
CA CYS A 49 -1.44 6.67 -7.32
C CYS A 49 -1.20 5.17 -7.34
N ILE A 50 -0.52 4.64 -6.34
CA ILE A 50 -0.18 3.22 -6.24
C ILE A 50 -0.78 2.68 -4.95
N ALA A 51 -1.56 1.61 -5.08
CA ALA A 51 -2.14 0.86 -3.98
C ALA A 51 -1.56 -0.56 -3.94
N MET A 52 -1.31 -1.08 -2.75
CA MET A 52 -0.92 -2.47 -2.54
C MET A 52 -1.73 -3.11 -1.41
N THR A 53 -2.01 -4.40 -1.54
CA THR A 53 -2.79 -5.11 -0.52
C THR A 53 -2.03 -5.28 0.78
N LEU A 54 -2.75 -5.12 1.89
CA LEU A 54 -2.29 -5.50 3.22
C LEU A 54 -2.95 -6.80 3.67
N THR A 55 -2.16 -7.65 4.31
CA THR A 55 -2.65 -8.89 4.92
C THR A 55 -3.27 -8.58 6.28
N TRP A 56 -4.51 -8.07 6.26
CA TRP A 56 -5.34 -7.86 7.45
C TRP A 56 -6.67 -8.59 7.28
N PRO A 57 -7.18 -9.23 8.35
CA PRO A 57 -8.59 -9.60 8.40
C PRO A 57 -9.47 -8.35 8.25
N PRO A 58 -10.51 -8.36 7.40
CA PRO A 58 -11.36 -7.18 7.18
C PRO A 58 -12.00 -6.64 8.46
N GLU A 59 -12.29 -7.52 9.42
CA GLU A 59 -12.86 -7.21 10.73
C GLU A 59 -11.92 -6.33 11.58
N GLN A 60 -10.63 -6.34 11.24
CA GLN A 60 -9.59 -5.61 11.95
C GLN A 60 -9.13 -4.33 11.20
N ALA A 61 -9.86 -3.89 10.17
CA ALA A 61 -9.50 -2.69 9.41
C ALA A 61 -9.37 -1.43 10.28
N ARG A 62 -10.16 -1.31 11.36
CA ARG A 62 -10.08 -0.19 12.30
C ARG A 62 -8.73 -0.13 13.00
N GLN A 63 -8.22 -1.27 13.44
CA GLN A 63 -6.91 -1.38 14.07
C GLN A 63 -5.80 -1.02 13.07
N ALA A 64 -5.92 -1.44 11.82
CA ALA A 64 -4.98 -1.06 10.77
C ALA A 64 -4.95 0.47 10.56
N CYS A 65 -6.12 1.13 10.54
CA CYS A 65 -6.21 2.58 10.43
C CYS A 65 -5.59 3.30 11.64
N LEU A 66 -5.81 2.80 12.85
CA LEU A 66 -5.19 3.36 14.06
C LEU A 66 -3.67 3.19 14.04
N LEU A 67 -3.18 2.03 13.58
CA LEU A 67 -1.75 1.79 13.44
C LEU A 67 -1.11 2.72 12.40
N LEU A 68 -1.76 2.90 11.25
CA LEU A 68 -1.34 3.87 10.23
C LEU A 68 -1.23 5.28 10.83
N ALA A 69 -2.29 5.75 11.51
CA ALA A 69 -2.34 7.08 12.10
C ALA A 69 -1.28 7.28 13.21
N ALA A 70 -0.89 6.20 13.89
CA ALA A 70 0.16 6.21 14.90
C ALA A 70 1.58 6.06 14.33
N THR A 71 1.75 5.87 13.02
CA THR A 71 3.04 5.68 12.34
C THR A 71 3.43 6.97 11.60
N PRO A 72 4.35 7.80 12.12
CA PRO A 72 4.71 9.08 11.51
C PRO A 72 5.20 8.98 10.07
N GLU A 73 5.90 7.90 9.74
CA GLU A 73 6.46 7.63 8.41
C GLU A 73 5.38 7.28 7.35
N ALA A 74 4.13 7.06 7.79
CA ALA A 74 2.99 6.76 6.94
C ALA A 74 2.18 8.01 6.56
N CYS A 75 2.73 9.21 6.74
CA CYS A 75 2.01 10.48 6.53
C CYS A 75 1.46 10.66 5.11
N ASP A 76 2.11 10.07 4.11
CA ASP A 76 1.70 10.12 2.70
C ASP A 76 0.81 8.92 2.29
N ASP A 77 0.51 8.04 3.24
CA ASP A 77 -0.26 6.82 3.01
C ASP A 77 -1.70 6.95 3.51
N ALA A 78 -2.59 6.23 2.84
CA ALA A 78 -3.97 6.06 3.25
C ALA A 78 -4.39 4.59 3.16
N LEU A 79 -5.40 4.22 3.94
CA LEU A 79 -6.04 2.91 3.84
C LEU A 79 -7.43 3.05 3.25
N TYR A 80 -7.78 2.12 2.38
CA TYR A 80 -9.16 1.95 1.91
C TYR A 80 -9.49 0.47 1.76
N MET A 81 -10.78 0.16 1.72
CA MET A 81 -11.28 -1.19 1.48
C MET A 81 -11.95 -1.29 0.12
N GLU A 82 -11.73 -2.40 -0.55
CA GLU A 82 -12.36 -2.74 -1.82
C GLU A 82 -12.44 -4.27 -1.92
N GLU A 83 -13.63 -4.80 -2.25
CA GLU A 83 -13.88 -6.24 -2.37
C GLU A 83 -13.44 -7.06 -1.14
N GLY A 84 -13.65 -6.50 0.06
CA GLY A 84 -13.27 -7.16 1.31
C GLY A 84 -11.76 -7.25 1.52
N VAL A 85 -10.95 -6.48 0.79
CA VAL A 85 -9.50 -6.42 0.97
C VAL A 85 -9.06 -5.01 1.35
N LEU A 86 -8.11 -4.94 2.29
CA LEU A 86 -7.50 -3.70 2.73
C LEU A 86 -6.34 -3.33 1.81
N TRP A 87 -6.31 -2.08 1.37
CA TRP A 87 -5.32 -1.54 0.45
C TRP A 87 -4.58 -0.36 1.09
N LEU A 88 -3.26 -0.39 1.04
CA LEU A 88 -2.38 0.73 1.34
C LEU A 88 -2.15 1.55 0.07
N LEU A 89 -2.69 2.74 0.05
CA LEU A 89 -2.63 3.71 -1.03
C LEU A 89 -1.56 4.76 -0.74
N ARG A 90 -0.78 5.12 -1.75
CA ARG A 90 0.12 6.28 -1.71
C ARG A 90 0.03 7.06 -3.02
N ARG A 91 0.00 8.39 -2.92
CA ARG A 91 0.13 9.28 -4.07
C ARG A 91 1.60 9.69 -4.22
N TYR A 92 2.13 9.51 -5.42
CA TYR A 92 3.51 9.85 -5.74
C TYR A 92 3.57 11.24 -6.38
N PRO A 93 4.73 11.91 -6.38
CA PRO A 93 4.91 13.20 -7.05
C PRO A 93 4.51 13.16 -8.53
N ALA A 94 4.07 14.31 -9.06
CA ALA A 94 3.71 14.45 -10.48
C ALA A 94 4.88 14.17 -11.43
N ILE A 95 6.08 14.58 -11.01
CA ILE A 95 7.33 14.34 -11.72
C ILE A 95 8.27 13.70 -10.71
N LEU A 96 8.83 12.56 -11.09
CA LEU A 96 9.84 11.87 -10.30
C LEU A 96 10.81 11.14 -11.20
N THR A 97 12.01 10.93 -10.72
CA THR A 97 13.03 10.15 -11.42
C THR A 97 12.79 8.65 -11.29
N GLU A 98 13.43 7.85 -12.15
CA GLU A 98 13.40 6.39 -12.03
C GLU A 98 13.89 5.88 -10.67
N VAL A 99 14.93 6.50 -10.11
CA VAL A 99 15.46 6.13 -8.79
C VAL A 99 14.48 6.47 -7.69
N GLU A 100 13.83 7.64 -7.74
CA GLU A 100 12.81 8.02 -6.76
C GLU A 100 11.61 7.07 -6.83
N LEU A 101 11.20 6.64 -8.02
CA LEU A 101 10.11 5.67 -8.15
C LEU A 101 10.45 4.37 -7.43
N ALA A 102 11.66 3.85 -7.66
CA ALA A 102 12.13 2.63 -7.02
C ALA A 102 12.26 2.79 -5.50
N LEU A 103 12.72 3.95 -5.03
CA LEU A 103 12.87 4.23 -3.60
C LEU A 103 11.51 4.33 -2.91
N LEU A 104 10.59 5.13 -3.45
CA LEU A 104 9.25 5.31 -2.91
C LEU A 104 8.47 3.99 -2.92
N LEU A 105 8.63 3.16 -3.95
CA LEU A 105 8.01 1.84 -4.01
C LEU A 105 8.56 0.89 -2.93
N LYS A 106 9.87 0.93 -2.68
CA LYS A 106 10.49 0.18 -1.56
C LYS A 106 9.99 0.68 -0.21
N GLN A 107 9.84 1.99 -0.03
CA GLN A 107 9.29 2.58 1.19
C GLN A 107 7.84 2.12 1.42
N GLN A 108 6.99 2.16 0.40
CA GLN A 108 5.61 1.71 0.51
C GLN A 108 5.52 0.19 0.80
N LEU A 109 6.40 -0.63 0.22
CA LEU A 109 6.51 -2.06 0.56
C LEU A 109 6.93 -2.28 2.02
N ALA A 110 7.93 -1.53 2.50
CA ALA A 110 8.36 -1.58 3.89
C ALA A 110 7.21 -1.16 4.83
N MET A 111 6.48 -0.10 4.48
CA MET A 111 5.30 0.34 5.22
C MET A 111 4.22 -0.75 5.25
N ALA A 112 3.94 -1.36 4.10
CA ALA A 112 3.00 -2.47 4.02
C ALA A 112 3.42 -3.71 4.83
N ALA A 113 4.71 -3.88 5.11
CA ALA A 113 5.22 -4.92 6.01
C ALA A 113 5.09 -4.50 7.49
N LEU A 114 5.45 -3.26 7.84
CA LEU A 114 5.35 -2.72 9.20
C LEU A 114 3.91 -2.64 9.71
N LEU A 115 2.98 -2.31 8.82
CA LEU A 115 1.56 -2.18 9.15
C LEU A 115 0.86 -3.53 9.31
N VAL A 116 1.50 -4.67 9.02
CA VAL A 116 0.93 -5.99 9.28
C VAL A 116 1.39 -6.44 10.67
N PRO A 117 0.48 -6.63 11.64
CA PRO A 117 0.85 -7.08 12.97
C PRO A 117 1.57 -8.42 12.87
N ALA A 118 2.64 -8.60 13.65
CA ALA A 118 3.13 -9.94 13.92
C ALA A 118 1.96 -10.77 14.43
N ALA A 119 1.71 -11.94 13.83
CA ALA A 119 0.64 -12.83 14.25
C ALA A 119 0.77 -13.08 15.75
N ARG A 120 -0.08 -12.43 16.56
CA ARG A 120 -0.14 -12.71 17.99
C ARG A 120 -0.76 -14.10 18.11
N THR A 121 0.07 -15.09 18.42
CA THR A 121 -0.31 -16.49 18.58
C THR A 121 -1.17 -16.76 19.80
N SER A 122 -1.63 -15.75 20.53
CA SER A 122 -2.55 -15.95 21.65
C SER A 122 -3.42 -14.71 21.87
N PRO A 123 -4.74 -14.85 22.02
CA PRO A 123 -5.57 -13.77 22.53
C PRO A 123 -5.06 -13.39 23.94
N PRO A 124 -5.02 -12.09 24.29
CA PRO A 124 -4.72 -11.69 25.66
C PRO A 124 -5.74 -12.37 26.59
N PRO A 125 -5.29 -12.94 27.73
CA PRO A 125 -6.21 -13.55 28.69
C PRO A 125 -7.25 -12.50 29.08
N ARG A 126 -8.53 -12.87 28.96
CA ARG A 126 -9.63 -11.99 29.36
C ARG A 126 -9.40 -11.61 30.83
N PRO A 127 -9.49 -10.32 31.20
CA PRO A 127 -9.42 -9.96 32.60
C PRO A 127 -10.51 -10.73 33.34
N PHE A 128 -10.09 -11.53 34.32
CA PHE A 128 -10.98 -12.21 35.22
C PHE A 128 -11.82 -11.12 35.90
N ILE A 129 -13.13 -11.07 35.62
CA ILE A 129 -14.04 -10.24 36.40
C ILE A 129 -14.12 -10.92 37.77
N GLY A 130 -13.18 -10.57 38.64
CA GLY A 130 -13.27 -10.85 40.06
C GLY A 130 -14.53 -10.17 40.58
N ARG A 131 -15.52 -10.98 40.94
CA ARG A 131 -16.63 -10.52 41.78
C ARG A 131 -16.02 -10.06 43.08
N PHE A 132 -16.04 -8.75 43.34
CA PHE A 132 -15.94 -8.26 44.70
C PHE A 132 -17.23 -8.72 45.40
N ALA A 133 -17.08 -9.74 46.25
CA ALA A 133 -18.08 -10.15 47.23
C ALA A 133 -18.09 -9.16 48.40
#